data_AF-A0A2X1PII2-F1
#
_entry.id   AF-A0A2X1PII2-F1
#
_cell.length_a   1.000
_cell.length_b   1.000
_cell.length_c   1.000
_cell.angle_alpha   90.00
_cell.angle_beta   90.00
_cell.angle_gamma   90.00
#
_symmetry.space_group_name_H-M   'P 1'
#
loop_
_entity.id
_entity.type
_entity.pdbx_description
1 polymer ?
#
loop_
_entity_poly.entity_id
_entity_poly.type
_entity_poly.pdbx_seq_one_letter_code
_entity_poly.pdbx_strand_id
1 'polypeptide(L)' 'MKIHTHVREGFPEEVIPEVAKEIEAELVILGTVGRTGLSAALLGNTAEHVISKLSCNLLGIKPSKKDD' A
#
# COMPACT_ATOMS: atom_id res chain seq x y z
N MET A 1 -3.27 -9.47 21.05
CA MET A 1 -3.25 -9.22 19.60
C MET A 1 -2.23 -10.16 18.98
N LYS A 2 -2.59 -10.97 17.99
CA LYS A 2 -1.67 -11.91 17.33
C LYS A 2 -1.16 -11.25 16.04
N ILE A 3 0.15 -11.21 15.86
CA ILE A 3 0.78 -10.63 14.68
C ILE A 3 1.21 -11.77 13.77
N HIS A 4 0.90 -11.64 12.48
CA HIS A 4 1.33 -12.55 11.43
C HIS A 4 2.25 -11.80 10.49
N THR A 5 3.34 -12.44 10.07
CA THR A 5 4.31 -11.87 9.12
C THR A 5 4.37 -12.76 7.90
N HIS A 6 4.27 -12.15 6.72
CA HIS A 6 4.29 -12.85 5.44
C HIS A 6 5.50 -12.33 4.64
N VAL A 7 6.34 -13.25 4.15
CA VAL A 7 7.43 -12.95 3.23
C VAL A 7 7.16 -13.74 1.96
N ARG A 8 7.10 -13.06 0.81
CA ARG A 8 6.73 -13.62 -0.49
C ARG A 8 7.63 -13.02 -1.56
N GLU A 9 7.96 -13.82 -2.56
CA GLU A 9 8.68 -13.36 -3.76
C GLU A 9 7.67 -12.92 -4.83
N GLY A 10 7.97 -11.85 -5.57
CA GLY A 10 7.16 -11.40 -6.70
C GLY A 10 6.96 -9.88 -6.73
N PHE A 11 6.17 -9.42 -7.70
CA PHE A 11 5.81 -8.01 -7.82
C PHE A 11 4.77 -7.64 -6.75
N PRO A 12 4.90 -6.48 -6.07
CA PRO A 12 3.96 -6.07 -5.02
C PRO A 12 2.50 -6.03 -5.48
N GLU A 13 2.25 -5.60 -6.72
CA GLU A 13 0.92 -5.56 -7.33
C GLU A 13 0.28 -6.93 -7.57
N GLU A 14 1.03 -8.02 -7.46
CA GLU A 14 0.51 -9.39 -7.55
C GLU A 14 0.41 -10.00 -6.15
N VAL A 15 1.50 -9.88 -5.38
CA VAL A 15 1.65 -10.49 -4.07
C VAL A 15 0.71 -9.89 -3.02
N ILE A 16 0.57 -8.55 -2.97
CA ILE A 16 -0.24 -7.90 -1.92
C ILE A 16 -1.73 -8.26 -2.06
N PRO A 17 -2.36 -8.19 -3.25
CA PRO A 17 -3.74 -8.64 -3.42
C PRO A 17 -3.94 -10.14 -3.15
N GLU A 18 -2.98 -10.99 -3.52
CA GLU A 18 -3.02 -12.43 -3.21
C GLU A 18 -3.07 -12.66 -1.69
N VAL A 19 -2.11 -12.11 -0.95
CA VAL A 19 -2.06 -12.25 0.51
C VAL A 19 -3.28 -11.63 1.17
N ALA A 20 -3.73 -10.45 0.73
CA ALA A 20 -4.93 -9.80 1.25
C ALA A 20 -6.17 -10.70 1.09
N LYS A 21 -6.29 -11.40 -0.05
CA LYS A 21 -7.37 -12.38 -0.27
C LYS A 21 -7.21 -13.62 0.60
N GLU A 22 -6.00 -14.17 0.74
CA GLU A 22 -5.73 -15.35 1.57
C GLU A 22 -6.08 -15.17 3.04
N ILE A 23 -5.81 -13.99 3.59
CA ILE A 23 -6.07 -13.67 5.00
C ILE A 23 -7.41 -12.97 5.21
N GLU A 24 -8.22 -12.83 4.16
CA GLU A 24 -9.51 -12.13 4.18
C GLU A 24 -9.40 -10.70 4.74
N ALA A 25 -8.37 -9.96 4.31
CA ALA A 25 -8.14 -8.60 4.78
C ALA A 25 -9.26 -7.65 4.35
N GLU A 26 -9.82 -6.90 5.30
CA GLU A 26 -10.83 -5.86 5.05
C GLU A 26 -10.20 -4.51 4.67
N LEU A 27 -8.93 -4.30 5.04
CA LEU A 27 -8.16 -3.09 4.82
C LEU A 27 -6.68 -3.40 4.60
N VAL A 28 -6.12 -2.83 3.53
CA VAL A 28 -4.67 -2.77 3.29
C VAL A 28 -4.16 -1.35 3.55
N ILE A 29 -3.10 -1.24 4.34
CA ILE A 29 -2.43 0.03 4.63
C ILE A 29 -1.10 0.07 3.88
N LEU A 30 -0.90 1.07 3.02
CA LEU A 30 0.35 1.27 2.30
C LEU A 30 0.96 2.64 2.61
N GLY A 31 2.28 2.67 2.75
CA GLY A 31 3.04 3.92 2.67
C GLY A 31 3.03 4.45 1.24
N THR A 32 2.77 5.74 1.09
CA THR A 32 2.75 6.46 -0.20
C THR A 32 3.81 7.55 -0.18
N VAL A 33 4.33 7.93 -1.34
CA VAL A 33 5.32 9.02 -1.42
C VAL A 33 4.63 10.38 -1.53
N GLY A 34 5.03 11.35 -0.71
CA GLY A 34 4.74 12.75 -0.93
C GLY A 34 5.94 13.43 -1.57
N ARG A 35 6.07 13.39 -2.90
CA ARG A 35 7.16 14.13 -3.57
C ARG A 35 6.86 15.64 -3.47
N THR A 36 7.68 16.37 -2.74
CA THR A 36 7.59 17.84 -2.64
C THR A 36 7.90 18.48 -3.99
N GLY A 37 7.08 19.44 -4.42
CA GLY A 37 7.39 20.34 -5.54
C GLY A 37 7.06 19.86 -6.96
N LEU A 38 6.54 18.64 -7.14
CA LEU A 38 5.98 18.19 -8.43
C LEU A 38 4.46 18.06 -8.32
N SER A 39 3.78 18.73 -9.24
CA SER A 39 2.34 18.93 -9.32
C SER A 39 1.58 17.60 -9.50
N ALA A 40 1.28 16.89 -8.42
CA ALA A 40 0.11 16.02 -8.23
C ALA A 40 0.24 15.22 -6.94
N ALA A 41 -0.92 14.90 -6.33
CA ALA A 41 -1.08 13.90 -5.29
C ALA A 41 -0.80 12.49 -5.86
N LEU A 42 0.46 12.17 -6.17
CA LEU A 42 0.83 10.85 -6.66
C LEU A 42 0.84 9.87 -5.49
N LEU A 43 0.06 8.80 -5.59
CA LEU A 43 0.05 7.66 -4.65
C LEU A 43 1.40 6.92 -4.67
N GLY A 44 2.09 6.98 -5.81
CA GLY A 44 3.32 6.25 -6.12
C GLY A 44 3.02 4.99 -6.92
N ASN A 45 3.88 4.64 -7.87
CA ASN A 45 3.61 3.57 -8.86
C ASN A 45 3.16 2.25 -8.19
N THR A 46 3.82 1.84 -7.11
CA THR A 46 3.46 0.60 -6.39
C THR A 46 2.05 0.67 -5.81
N ALA A 47 1.69 1.76 -5.13
CA ALA A 47 0.36 1.92 -4.55
C ALA A 47 -0.73 2.02 -5.64
N GLU A 48 -0.43 2.67 -6.77
CA GLU A 48 -1.32 2.77 -7.94
C GLU A 48 -1.56 1.41 -8.60
N HIS A 49 -0.52 0.58 -8.75
CA HIS A 49 -0.69 -0.76 -9.32
C HIS A 49 -1.43 -1.70 -8.36
N VAL A 50 -1.13 -1.63 -7.05
CA VAL A 50 -1.78 -2.48 -6.04
C VAL A 50 -3.27 -2.16 -5.90
N ILE A 51 -3.65 -0.88 -5.81
CA ILE A 51 -5.07 -0.49 -5.65
C ILE A 51 -5.93 -0.98 -6.83
N SER A 52 -5.35 -1.06 -8.04
CA SER A 52 -6.06 -1.53 -9.24
C SER A 52 -6.47 -3.01 -9.19
N LYS A 53 -5.84 -3.81 -8.32
CA LYS A 53 -6.04 -5.26 -8.21
C LYS A 53 -6.60 -5.71 -6.86
N LEU A 54 -6.71 -4.82 -5.89
CA LEU A 54 -7.24 -5.13 -4.55
C LEU A 54 -8.75 -5.32 -4.59
N SER A 55 -9.23 -6.31 -3.84
CA SER A 55 -10.67 -6.55 -3.62
C SER A 55 -11.19 -5.94 -2.31
N CYS A 56 -10.35 -5.20 -1.57
CA CYS A 56 -10.67 -4.59 -0.29
C CYS A 56 -10.27 -3.11 -0.24
N ASN A 57 -10.58 -2.43 0.86
CA ASN A 57 -10.23 -1.03 1.04
C ASN A 57 -8.71 -0.83 1.11
N LEU A 58 -8.25 0.34 0.64
CA LEU A 58 -6.87 0.78 0.76
C LEU A 58 -6.77 2.11 1.50
N LEU A 59 -5.93 2.17 2.52
CA LEU A 59 -5.54 3.40 3.21
C LEU A 59 -4.09 3.75 2.87
N GLY A 60 -3.91 4.80 2.07
CA GLY A 60 -2.60 5.36 1.76
C GLY A 60 -2.14 6.34 2.84
N ILE A 61 -1.03 6.05 3.50
CA ILE A 61 -0.42 6.94 4.50
C ILE A 61 0.74 7.71 3.85
N LYS A 62 0.74 9.04 4.00
CA LYS A 62 1.86 9.90 3.58
C LYS A 62 2.84 10.08 4.74
N PRO A 63 4.14 10.34 4.47
CA PRO A 63 5.09 10.70 5.52
C PRO A 63 4.57 11.93 6.25
N SER A 64 4.74 11.97 7.58
CA SER A 64 4.57 13.22 8.31
C SER A 64 5.55 14.24 7.75
N LYS A 65 5.10 15.49 7.58
CA LYS A 65 6.07 16.58 7.47
C LYS A 65 6.91 16.53 8.75
N LYS A 66 8.24 16.53 8.63
CA LYS A 66 9.06 16.99 9.75
C LYS A 66 8.63 18.44 9.95
N ASP A 67 8.15 18.76 11.16
CA ASP A 67 8.14 20.14 11.60
C ASP A 67 9.63 20.55 11.65
N ASP A 68 10.02 21.48 10.79
CA ASP A 68 11.33 22.13 10.85
C ASP A 68 11.40 23.05 12.07
#